data_AF-A0A497HU87-F1
#
_entry.id   AF-A0A497HU87-F1
#
_cell.length_a   1.000
_cell.length_b   1.000
_cell.length_c   1.000
_cell.angle_alpha   90.00
_cell.angle_beta   90.00
_cell.angle_gamma   90.00
#
_symmetry.space_group_name_H-M   'P 1'
#
loop_
_entity.id
_entity.type
_entity.pdbx_description
1 polymer ?
#
loop_
_entity_poly.entity_id
_entity_poly.type
_entity_poly.pdbx_seq_one_letter_code
_entity_poly.pdbx_strand_id
1 'polypeptide(L)'
;MSGGWKSCPKPPKKRRRTPYDEIVELCNLPPEIKELLPRRWERYGDVVILKLPKELTSYEREVGRLYAEVLGANLVLVDEGGVRGLTRCPVVWVIYGEESEAFH
;
A
#
# COMPACT_ATOMS: atom_id res chain seq x y z
N MET A 1 39.20 -39.85 14.65
CA MET A 1 39.56 -38.43 14.85
C MET A 1 38.58 -37.58 14.07
N SER A 2 37.85 -36.72 14.78
CA SER A 2 36.61 -36.06 14.39
C SER A 2 36.86 -34.86 13.47
N GLY A 3 36.40 -34.93 12.21
CA GLY A 3 36.45 -33.80 11.27
C GLY A 3 35.29 -32.84 11.52
N GLY A 4 35.49 -31.84 12.37
CA GLY A 4 34.50 -30.79 12.61
C GLY A 4 34.42 -29.80 11.45
N TRP A 5 33.31 -29.80 10.71
CA TRP A 5 33.00 -28.75 9.74
C TRP A 5 32.72 -27.45 10.50
N LYS A 6 33.58 -26.45 10.36
CA LYS A 6 33.35 -25.11 10.91
C LYS A 6 32.33 -24.40 10.01
N SER A 7 31.13 -24.16 10.52
CA SER A 7 30.13 -23.34 9.84
C SER A 7 30.63 -21.90 9.75
N CYS A 8 30.86 -21.39 8.54
CA CYS A 8 31.14 -19.97 8.33
C CYS A 8 29.87 -19.15 8.65
N PRO A 9 29.97 -18.07 9.46
CA PRO A 9 28.84 -17.18 9.68
C PRO A 9 28.51 -16.47 8.36
N LYS A 10 27.28 -16.66 7.86
CA LYS A 10 26.83 -15.94 6.67
C LYS A 10 26.66 -14.45 7.02
N PRO A 11 27.11 -13.51 6.16
CA PRO A 11 26.89 -12.09 6.38
C PRO A 11 25.38 -11.80 6.48
N PRO A 12 24.96 -10.80 7.28
CA PRO A 12 23.56 -10.43 7.36
C PRO A 12 23.06 -10.05 5.96
N LYS A 13 21.99 -10.68 5.50
CA LYS A 13 21.37 -10.33 4.21
C LYS A 13 20.94 -8.86 4.29
N LYS A 14 21.46 -7.99 3.41
CA LYS A 14 20.88 -6.65 3.19
C LYS A 14 19.39 -6.83 2.91
N ARG A 15 18.52 -6.30 3.78
CA ARG A 15 17.09 -6.29 3.51
C ARG A 15 16.88 -5.52 2.21
N ARG A 16 16.23 -6.14 1.23
CA ARG A 16 15.77 -5.42 0.04
C ARG A 16 14.71 -4.44 0.52
N ARG A 17 14.89 -3.13 0.27
CA ARG A 17 13.86 -2.12 0.56
C ARG A 17 12.59 -2.52 -0.18
N THR A 18 11.49 -2.60 0.53
CA THR A 18 10.17 -2.82 -0.06
C THR A 18 9.54 -1.46 -0.39
N PRO A 19 8.62 -1.40 -1.36
CA PRO A 19 7.86 -0.17 -1.61
C PRO A 19 7.14 0.34 -0.36
N TYR A 20 6.72 -0.57 0.53
CA TYR A 20 6.14 -0.20 1.81
C TYR A 20 7.13 0.52 2.74
N ASP A 21 8.39 0.08 2.80
CA ASP A 21 9.41 0.78 3.59
C ASP A 21 9.62 2.22 3.09
N GLU A 22 9.60 2.41 1.77
CA GLU A 22 9.72 3.73 1.14
C GLU A 22 8.52 4.64 1.42
N ILE A 23 7.30 4.09 1.34
CA ILE A 23 6.07 4.80 1.75
C ILE A 23 6.17 5.25 3.21
N VAL A 24 6.58 4.37 4.13
CA VAL A 24 6.69 4.70 5.57
C VAL A 24 7.77 5.76 5.82
N GLU A 25 8.89 5.70 5.10
CA GLU A 25 9.98 6.69 5.17
C GLU A 25 9.52 8.08 4.66
N LEU A 26 8.79 8.14 3.54
CA LEU A 26 8.33 9.38 2.92
C LEU A 26 7.07 9.98 3.57
N CYS A 27 6.27 9.17 4.24
CA CYS A 27 5.07 9.62 4.93
C CYS A 27 5.42 10.61 6.05
N ASN A 28 4.81 11.79 6.08
CA ASN A 28 5.07 12.80 7.12
C ASN A 28 4.07 12.74 8.29
N LEU A 29 3.23 11.71 8.34
CA LEU A 29 2.22 11.52 9.38
C LEU A 29 2.82 11.05 10.71
N PRO A 30 2.15 11.29 11.85
CA PRO A 30 2.61 10.79 13.14
C PRO A 30 2.75 9.26 13.16
N PRO A 31 3.66 8.70 13.98
CA PRO A 31 3.98 7.27 13.98
C PRO A 31 2.75 6.36 14.17
N GLU A 32 1.83 6.77 15.04
CA GLU A 32 0.56 6.07 15.31
C GLU A 32 -0.26 5.88 14.05
N ILE A 33 -0.27 6.88 13.18
CA ILE A 33 -0.98 6.87 11.90
C ILE A 33 -0.21 6.07 10.84
N LYS A 34 1.13 6.11 10.88
CA LYS A 34 1.97 5.29 9.98
C LYS A 34 1.77 3.80 10.19
N GLU A 35 1.51 3.36 11.43
CA GLU A 35 1.24 1.95 11.74
C GLU A 35 -0.07 1.45 11.10
N LEU A 36 -1.01 2.36 10.83
CA LEU A 36 -2.29 2.07 10.17
C LEU A 36 -2.18 1.99 8.64
N LEU A 37 -1.03 2.35 8.06
CA LEU A 37 -0.86 2.38 6.61
C LEU A 37 -1.06 0.98 5.98
N PRO A 38 -1.81 0.86 4.87
CA PRO A 38 -2.07 -0.42 4.22
C PRO A 38 -0.79 -1.13 3.78
N ARG A 39 -0.48 -2.26 4.42
CA ARG A 39 0.65 -3.12 4.04
C ARG A 39 0.43 -3.91 2.75
N ARG A 40 -0.83 -4.05 2.33
CA ARG A 40 -1.24 -4.79 1.15
C ARG A 40 -2.13 -3.90 0.31
N TRP A 41 -1.95 -4.00 -1.00
CA TRP A 41 -2.72 -3.30 -2.00
C TRP A 41 -2.90 -4.19 -3.21
N GLU A 42 -3.92 -3.92 -3.99
CA GLU A 42 -4.13 -4.53 -5.30
C GLU A 42 -3.65 -3.56 -6.37
N ARG A 43 -3.00 -4.07 -7.41
CA ARG A 43 -2.51 -3.25 -8.53
C ARG A 43 -3.02 -3.84 -9.84
N TYR A 44 -3.66 -2.99 -10.63
CA TYR A 44 -4.18 -3.27 -11.96
C TYR A 44 -3.60 -2.26 -12.94
N GLY A 45 -2.46 -2.61 -13.56
CA GLY A 45 -1.71 -1.69 -14.42
C GLY A 45 -1.25 -0.45 -13.66
N ASP A 46 -1.84 0.70 -14.01
CA ASP A 46 -1.58 2.01 -13.40
C ASP A 46 -2.61 2.41 -12.33
N VAL A 47 -3.53 1.49 -11.99
CA VAL A 47 -4.52 1.66 -10.93
C VAL A 47 -4.10 0.87 -9.69
N VAL A 48 -4.15 1.49 -8.52
CA VAL A 48 -3.91 0.85 -7.23
C VAL A 48 -5.16 0.94 -6.36
N ILE A 49 -5.55 -0.16 -5.73
CA ILE A 49 -6.67 -0.21 -4.80
C ILE A 49 -6.14 -0.48 -3.40
N LEU A 50 -6.47 0.40 -2.47
CA LEU A 50 -6.11 0.36 -1.07
C LEU A 50 -7.32 0.02 -0.22
N LYS A 51 -7.06 -0.62 0.94
CA LYS A 51 -8.05 -0.73 2.00
C LYS A 51 -7.66 0.21 3.11
N LEU A 52 -8.24 1.41 3.12
CA LEU A 52 -7.96 2.40 4.16
C LEU A 52 -8.83 2.14 5.40
N PRO A 53 -8.24 2.07 6.60
CA PRO A 53 -9.01 2.12 7.83
C PRO A 53 -9.65 3.51 8.00
N LYS A 54 -10.78 3.57 8.71
CA LYS A 54 -11.54 4.82 8.95
C LYS A 54 -10.72 5.90 9.66
N GLU A 55 -9.72 5.51 10.43
CA GLU A 55 -8.80 6.40 11.12
C GLU A 55 -7.89 7.19 10.16
N LEU A 56 -7.66 6.65 8.96
CA LEU A 56 -6.85 7.28 7.92
C LEU A 56 -7.68 8.10 6.92
N THR A 57 -9.01 8.12 7.04
CA THR A 57 -9.89 8.85 6.09
C THR A 57 -9.53 10.32 6.00
N SER A 58 -9.19 10.98 7.12
CA SER A 58 -8.75 12.39 7.10
C SER A 58 -7.45 12.64 6.33
N TYR A 59 -6.64 11.60 6.10
CA TYR A 59 -5.35 11.65 5.42
C TYR A 59 -5.39 10.94 4.05
N GLU A 60 -6.57 10.56 3.57
CA GLU A 60 -6.73 9.71 2.38
C GLU A 60 -6.06 10.29 1.13
N ARG A 61 -6.12 11.62 0.94
CA ARG A 61 -5.50 12.29 -0.20
C ARG A 61 -3.98 12.25 -0.15
N GLU A 62 -3.42 12.45 1.04
CA GLU A 62 -1.97 12.42 1.26
C GLU A 62 -1.44 10.99 1.08
N VAL A 63 -2.13 10.02 1.67
CA VAL A 63 -1.83 8.59 1.50
C VAL A 63 -1.95 8.20 0.02
N GLY A 64 -3.02 8.61 -0.67
CA GLY A 64 -3.23 8.31 -2.09
C GLY A 64 -2.10 8.81 -2.96
N ARG A 65 -1.71 10.08 -2.79
CA ARG A 65 -0.57 10.67 -3.49
C ARG A 65 0.72 9.92 -3.24
N LEU A 66 1.00 9.61 -1.98
CA LEU A 66 2.23 8.92 -1.59
C LEU A 66 2.33 7.54 -2.22
N TYR A 67 1.23 6.77 -2.19
CA TYR A 67 1.17 5.47 -2.82
C TYR A 67 1.30 5.57 -4.34
N ALA A 68 0.70 6.58 -4.95
CA ALA A 68 0.84 6.82 -6.38
C ALA A 68 2.29 7.13 -6.79
N GLU A 69 2.96 8.03 -6.06
CA GLU A 69 4.35 8.40 -6.31
C GLU A 69 5.30 7.21 -6.15
N VAL A 70 5.16 6.42 -5.07
CA VAL A 70 6.05 5.27 -4.81
C VAL A 70 5.76 4.08 -5.73
N LEU A 71 4.49 3.81 -6.02
CA LEU A 71 4.11 2.68 -6.86
C LEU A 71 4.11 3.01 -8.36
N GLY A 72 4.23 4.28 -8.72
CA GLY A 72 4.10 4.76 -10.09
C GLY A 72 2.71 4.47 -10.65
N ALA A 73 1.67 4.84 -9.90
CA ALA A 73 0.27 4.66 -10.29
C ALA A 73 -0.36 6.01 -10.67
N ASN A 74 -1.22 6.01 -11.68
CA ASN A 74 -1.95 7.21 -12.12
C ASN A 74 -3.26 7.39 -11.34
N LEU A 75 -3.82 6.29 -10.82
CA LEU A 75 -5.09 6.28 -10.10
C LEU A 75 -4.95 5.44 -8.83
N VAL A 76 -5.41 5.98 -7.69
CA VAL A 76 -5.48 5.27 -6.42
C VAL A 76 -6.91 5.31 -5.89
N LEU A 77 -7.45 4.13 -5.64
CA LEU A 77 -8.80 3.91 -5.14
C LEU A 77 -8.76 3.38 -3.70
N VAL A 78 -9.81 3.65 -2.94
CA VAL A 78 -10.05 3.05 -1.63
C VAL A 78 -11.28 2.16 -1.70
N ASP A 79 -11.13 0.88 -1.35
CA ASP A 79 -12.23 -0.03 -1.09
C ASP A 79 -12.67 0.11 0.37
N GLU A 80 -13.88 0.64 0.58
CA GLU A 80 -14.49 0.78 1.91
C GLU A 80 -15.01 -0.57 2.47
N GLY A 81 -14.93 -1.66 1.70
CA GLY A 81 -15.35 -2.99 2.15
C GLY A 81 -16.87 -3.12 2.37
N GLY A 82 -17.65 -2.13 1.93
CA GLY A 82 -19.10 -2.16 1.98
C GLY A 82 -19.68 -3.00 0.84
N VAL A 83 -20.34 -4.11 1.15
CA VAL A 83 -21.17 -4.84 0.17
C VAL A 83 -22.54 -4.18 0.14
N ARG A 84 -22.84 -3.39 -0.90
CA ARG A 84 -24.22 -2.92 -1.14
C ARG A 84 -24.93 -3.83 -2.14
N GLY A 85 -25.95 -4.53 -1.66
CA GLY A 85 -26.89 -5.31 -2.48
C GLY A 85 -26.46 -6.75 -2.79
N LEU A 86 -27.37 -7.52 -3.38
CA LEU A 86 -27.20 -8.94 -3.77
C LEU A 86 -26.01 -9.19 -4.72
N THR A 87 -25.46 -8.13 -5.29
CA THR A 87 -24.31 -8.09 -6.19
C THR A 87 -23.07 -7.63 -5.44
N ARG A 88 -21.98 -8.42 -5.52
CA ARG A 88 -20.70 -8.19 -4.85
C ARG A 88 -19.89 -7.05 -5.47
N CYS A 89 -20.48 -5.86 -5.59
CA CYS A 89 -19.80 -4.68 -6.09
C CYS A 89 -19.11 -3.98 -4.90
N PRO A 90 -17.77 -3.95 -4.84
CA PRO A 90 -17.07 -3.18 -3.82
C PRO A 90 -17.34 -1.69 -4.05
N VAL A 91 -17.62 -0.97 -2.96
CA VAL A 91 -17.74 0.47 -3.01
C VAL A 91 -16.34 1.05 -2.96
N VAL A 92 -15.90 1.61 -4.10
CA VAL A 92 -14.56 2.20 -4.27
C VAL A 92 -14.66 3.70 -4.52
N TRP A 93 -13.69 4.46 -4.02
CA TRP A 93 -13.61 5.92 -4.20
C TRP A 93 -12.21 6.34 -4.64
N VAL A 94 -12.11 7.35 -5.49
CA VAL A 94 -10.83 7.92 -5.92
C VAL A 94 -10.25 8.80 -4.83
N ILE A 95 -9.02 8.50 -4.40
CA ILE A 95 -8.26 9.33 -3.44
C ILE A 95 -7.05 10.04 -4.07
N TYR A 96 -6.63 9.58 -5.25
CA TYR A 96 -5.60 10.23 -6.05
C TYR A 96 -5.76 9.89 -7.54
N GLY A 97 -5.48 10.85 -8.42
CA GLY A 97 -5.64 10.72 -9.87
C GLY A 97 -6.96 11.32 -10.37
N GLU A 98 -7.07 11.47 -11.69
CA GLU A 98 -8.35 11.74 -12.34
C GLU A 98 -9.00 10.41 -12.73
N GLU A 99 -10.32 10.31 -12.51
CA GLU A 99 -11.15 9.20 -13.00
C GLU A 99 -11.05 9.20 -14.54
N SER A 100 -10.09 8.47 -15.11
CA SER A 100 -9.98 8.32 -16.55
C SER A 100 -11.15 7.46 -17.02
N GLU A 101 -12.22 8.15 -17.40
CA GLU A 101 -13.39 7.69 -18.13
C GLU A 101 -14.13 6.51 -17.49
N ALA A 102 -14.96 6.82 -16.49
CA ALA A 102 -16.13 6.01 -16.19
C ALA A 102 -17.05 6.01 -17.43
N PHE A 103 -17.07 4.90 -18.17
CA PHE A 103 -18.17 4.65 -19.09
C PHE A 103 -19.44 4.39 -18.27
N HIS A 104 -20.41 5.30 -18.42
CA HIS A 104 -21.81 5.13 -17.99
C HIS A 104 -22.53 4.10 -18.86
#